data_AF-A0ABD1UVP3-F1
#
_entry.id   AF-A0ABD1UVP3-F1
#
_cell.length_a   1.000
_cell.length_b   1.000
_cell.length_c   1.000
_cell.angle_alpha   90.00
_cell.angle_beta   90.00
_cell.angle_gamma   90.00
#
_symmetry.space_group_name_H-M   'P 1'
#
loop_
_entity.id
_entity.type
_entity.pdbx_description
1 polymer ?
#
loop_
_entity_poly.entity_id
_entity_poly.type
_entity_poly.pdbx_seq_one_letter_code
_entity_poly.pdbx_strand_id
1 'polypeptide(L)'
;MPVFDMIETVLVKKLRFKPSWMLRFVSRNIYVAFTMFVGITFPFFSGLLGFFGGFAFAPTTYFLPCIMWLAIYKPRRFSLSWITNWICIVLGVILMIVAPIGGLRQIILQAKGYNFFS
;
A
#
# COMPACT_ATOMS: atom_id res chain seq x y z
N MET A 1 -4.43 -15.03 6.71
CA MET A 1 -4.14 -13.84 5.89
C MET A 1 -3.75 -12.75 6.88
N PRO A 2 -2.60 -12.09 6.70
CA PRO A 2 -1.96 -11.29 7.75
C PRO A 2 -2.88 -10.19 8.32
N VAL A 3 -3.78 -9.63 7.51
CA VAL A 3 -4.75 -8.61 7.94
C VAL A 3 -5.77 -9.18 8.93
N PHE A 4 -6.33 -10.36 8.67
CA PHE A 4 -7.30 -10.99 9.59
C PHE A 4 -6.63 -11.43 10.90
N ASP A 5 -5.41 -11.96 10.83
CA ASP A 5 -4.64 -12.33 12.01
C ASP A 5 -4.25 -11.10 12.84
N MET A 6 -3.95 -9.97 12.21
CA MET A 6 -3.68 -8.71 12.90
C MET A 6 -4.93 -8.15 13.58
N ILE A 7 -6.08 -8.16 12.89
CA ILE A 7 -7.37 -7.75 13.45
C ILE A 7 -7.72 -8.64 14.66
N GLU A 8 -7.63 -9.96 14.52
CA GLU A 8 -7.88 -10.90 15.62
C GLU A 8 -6.93 -10.65 16.79
N THR A 9 -5.64 -10.41 16.53
CA THR A 9 -4.65 -10.10 17.56
C THR A 9 -5.00 -8.80 18.30
N VAL A 10 -5.49 -7.77 17.60
CA VAL A 10 -5.94 -6.51 18.23
C VAL A 10 -7.20 -6.75 19.06
N LEU A 11 -8.19 -7.49 18.57
CA LEU A 11 -9.41 -7.79 19.34
C LEU A 11 -9.13 -8.64 20.58
N VAL A 12 -8.23 -9.61 20.49
CA VAL A 12 -7.91 -10.52 21.60
C VAL A 12 -6.95 -9.86 22.60
N LYS A 13 -5.86 -9.25 22.14
CA LYS A 13 -4.85 -8.66 23.04
C LYS A 13 -5.23 -7.28 23.57
N LYS A 14 -5.91 -6.45 22.77
CA LYS A 14 -6.24 -5.07 23.13
C LYS A 14 -7.65 -4.91 23.70
N LEU A 15 -8.63 -5.62 23.13
CA LEU A 15 -10.04 -5.59 23.58
C LEU A 15 -10.45 -6.76 24.50
N ARG A 16 -9.51 -7.67 24.84
CA ARG A 16 -9.73 -8.81 25.77
C ARG A 16 -10.89 -9.74 25.39
N PHE A 17 -11.22 -9.86 24.11
CA PHE A 17 -12.20 -10.85 23.67
C PHE A 17 -11.65 -12.28 23.74
N LYS A 18 -12.50 -13.24 24.11
CA LYS A 18 -12.14 -14.67 24.05
C LYS A 18 -12.00 -15.10 22.59
N PRO A 19 -10.91 -15.78 22.19
CA PRO A 19 -10.78 -16.31 20.84
C PRO A 19 -11.82 -17.42 20.66
N SER A 20 -12.87 -17.12 19.90
CA SER A 20 -13.97 -18.04 19.60
C SER A 20 -14.16 -18.09 18.08
N TRP A 21 -14.68 -19.21 17.59
CA TRP A 21 -15.04 -19.38 16.18
C TRP A 21 -16.01 -18.29 15.71
N MET A 22 -16.92 -17.86 16.58
CA MET A 22 -17.86 -16.77 16.32
C MET A 22 -17.15 -15.40 16.16
N LEU A 23 -16.09 -15.13 16.94
CA LEU A 23 -15.32 -13.89 16.84
C LEU A 23 -14.63 -13.78 15.47
N ARG A 24 -14.05 -14.90 14.99
CA ARG A 24 -13.43 -14.98 13.66
C ARG A 24 -14.42 -14.82 12.52
N PHE A 25 -15.61 -15.41 12.68
CA PHE A 25 -16.66 -15.29 11.68
C PHE A 25 -17.16 -13.83 11.59
N VAL A 26 -17.44 -13.21 12.73
CA VAL A 26 -17.93 -11.82 12.78
C VAL A 26 -16.89 -10.83 12.27
N SER A 27 -15.63 -10.92 12.72
CA SER A 27 -14.57 -10.01 12.28
C SER A 27 -14.34 -10.06 10.76
N ARG A 28 -14.40 -11.26 10.17
CA ARG A 28 -14.23 -11.46 8.73
C ARG A 28 -15.41 -10.88 7.94
N ASN A 29 -16.65 -11.13 8.37
CA ASN A 29 -17.84 -10.61 7.70
C ASN A 29 -17.92 -9.08 7.78
N ILE A 30 -17.63 -8.50 8.95
CA ILE A 30 -17.61 -7.04 9.12
C ILE A 30 -16.55 -6.40 8.22
N TYR A 31 -15.34 -6.98 8.16
CA TYR A 31 -14.29 -6.48 7.29
C TYR A 31 -14.72 -6.51 5.81
N VAL A 32 -15.25 -7.64 5.34
CA VAL A 32 -15.70 -7.78 3.95
C VAL A 32 -16.84 -6.80 3.64
N ALA A 33 -17.86 -6.72 4.50
CA ALA A 33 -18.98 -5.79 4.33
C ALA A 33 -18.52 -4.33 4.30
N PHE A 34 -17.58 -3.95 5.18
CA PHE A 34 -16.99 -2.62 5.20
C PHE A 34 -16.21 -2.31 3.92
N THR A 35 -15.34 -3.23 3.47
CA THR A 35 -14.58 -3.03 2.23
C THR A 35 -15.48 -2.96 1.00
N MET A 36 -16.58 -3.73 0.96
CA MET A 36 -17.58 -3.69 -0.10
C MET A 36 -18.32 -2.35 -0.12
N PHE A 37 -18.75 -1.86 1.04
CA PHE A 37 -19.40 -0.56 1.17
C PHE A 37 -18.50 0.59 0.71
N VAL A 38 -17.22 0.59 1.14
CA VAL A 38 -16.22 1.58 0.71
C VAL A 38 -15.98 1.48 -0.79
N GLY A 39 -15.87 0.27 -1.35
CA GLY A 39 -15.66 0.07 -2.79
C GLY A 39 -16.80 0.60 -3.67
N ILE A 40 -18.05 0.47 -3.21
CA ILE A 40 -19.22 1.00 -3.92
C ILE A 40 -19.31 2.53 -3.81
N THR A 41 -18.97 3.08 -2.64
CA THR A 41 -19.08 4.53 -2.35
C THR A 41 -17.96 5.35 -3.01
N PHE A 42 -16.77 4.77 -3.19
CA PHE A 42 -15.61 5.46 -3.74
C PHE A 42 -15.19 4.86 -5.08
N PRO A 43 -15.72 5.33 -6.23
CA PRO A 43 -15.27 4.85 -7.55
C PRO A 43 -13.84 5.30 -7.89
N PHE A 44 -13.24 6.17 -7.06
CA PHE A 44 -11.87 6.68 -7.18
C PHE A 44 -10.79 5.74 -6.65
N PHE A 45 -11.17 4.53 -6.23
CA PHE A 45 -10.28 3.61 -5.53
C PHE A 45 -9.03 3.25 -6.35
N SER A 46 -9.12 3.20 -7.68
CA SER A 46 -7.96 2.97 -8.55
C SER A 46 -6.93 4.09 -8.48
N GLY A 47 -7.37 5.36 -8.43
CA GLY A 47 -6.48 6.52 -8.32
C GLY A 47 -5.82 6.57 -6.95
N LEU A 48 -6.57 6.18 -5.91
CA LEU A 48 -6.08 6.07 -4.54
C LEU A 48 -5.06 4.93 -4.39
N LEU A 49 -5.30 3.78 -5.02
CA LEU A 49 -4.33 2.68 -5.12
C LEU A 49 -3.06 3.09 -5.85
N GLY A 50 -3.16 3.87 -6.94
CA GLY A 50 -2.00 4.41 -7.64
C GLY A 50 -1.18 5.38 -6.76
N PHE A 51 -1.87 6.22 -5.99
CA PHE A 51 -1.24 7.17 -5.06
C PHE A 51 -0.50 6.46 -3.92
N PHE A 52 -1.18 5.60 -3.16
CA PHE A 52 -0.57 4.88 -2.03
C PHE A 52 0.39 3.77 -2.49
N GLY A 53 0.13 3.16 -3.65
CA GLY A 53 1.05 2.25 -4.35
C GLY A 53 2.38 2.93 -4.65
N GLY A 54 2.32 4.10 -5.28
CA GLY A 54 3.49 4.92 -5.56
C GLY A 54 4.21 5.43 -4.32
N PHE A 55 3.45 5.91 -3.33
CA PHE A 55 4.05 6.56 -2.16
C PHE A 55 4.58 5.58 -1.11
N ALA A 56 3.90 4.47 -0.85
CA ALA A 56 4.23 3.55 0.26
C ALA A 56 4.88 2.24 -0.21
N PHE A 57 4.46 1.70 -1.36
CA PHE A 57 5.03 0.45 -1.87
C PHE A 57 6.29 0.69 -2.70
N ALA A 58 6.33 1.71 -3.55
CA ALA A 58 7.53 2.02 -4.32
C ALA A 58 8.80 2.21 -3.46
N PRO A 59 8.75 2.91 -2.30
CA PRO A 59 9.93 3.06 -1.46
C PRO A 59 10.38 1.77 -0.79
N THR A 60 9.41 0.99 -0.29
CA THR A 60 9.67 -0.21 0.50
C THR A 60 10.19 -1.36 -0.34
N THR A 61 9.84 -1.42 -1.63
CA THR A 61 10.25 -2.52 -2.52
C THR A 61 11.43 -2.16 -3.42
N TYR A 62 11.52 -0.95 -3.97
CA TYR A 62 12.50 -0.63 -5.00
C TYR A 62 13.77 0.04 -4.47
N PHE A 63 13.66 1.03 -3.56
CA PHE A 63 14.85 1.78 -3.14
C PHE A 63 15.36 1.43 -1.73
N LEU A 64 14.49 1.12 -0.77
CA LEU A 64 14.92 0.77 0.60
C LEU A 64 15.87 -0.44 0.64
N PRO A 65 15.56 -1.60 0.03
CA PRO A 65 16.47 -2.75 0.06
C PRO A 65 17.77 -2.48 -0.71
N CYS A 66 17.71 -1.72 -1.81
CA CYS A 66 18.90 -1.33 -2.57
C CYS A 66 19.84 -0.42 -1.76
N ILE A 67 19.31 0.55 -1.02
CA ILE A 67 20.09 1.43 -0.12
C ILE A 67 20.68 0.62 1.04
N MET A 68 19.87 -0.25 1.68
CA MET A 68 20.33 -1.12 2.76
C MET A 68 21.47 -2.04 2.30
N TRP A 69 21.34 -2.64 1.10
CA TRP A 69 22.38 -3.48 0.52
C TRP A 69 23.68 -2.71 0.25
N LEU A 70 23.58 -1.50 -0.32
CA LEU A 70 24.75 -0.64 -0.54
C LEU A 70 25.45 -0.26 0.77
N ALA A 71 24.68 0.03 1.81
CA ALA A 71 25.20 0.44 3.12
C ALA A 71 25.91 -0.71 3.86
N ILE A 72 25.38 -1.94 3.76
CA ILE A 72 25.92 -3.12 4.44
C ILE A 72 27.16 -3.66 3.71
N TYR A 73 27.05 -3.90 2.40
CA TYR A 73 28.07 -4.65 1.66
C TYR A 73 29.22 -3.76 1.14
N LYS A 74 29.03 -2.43 1.09
CA LYS A 74 30.00 -1.45 0.56
C LYS A 74 30.73 -1.94 -0.71
N PRO A 75 30.00 -2.30 -1.78
CA PRO A 75 30.62 -2.85 -2.99
C PRO A 75 31.59 -1.84 -3.64
N ARG A 76 32.60 -2.34 -4.36
CA ARG A 76 33.56 -1.48 -5.08
C ARG A 76 32.81 -0.52 -6.02
N ARG A 77 33.19 0.76 -5.97
CA ARG A 77 32.64 1.78 -6.88
C ARG A 77 32.87 1.33 -8.33
N PHE A 78 31.85 1.47 -9.19
CA PHE A 78 31.79 0.99 -10.59
C PHE A 78 31.63 -0.52 -10.83
N SER A 79 31.38 -1.34 -9.81
CA SER A 79 30.91 -2.71 -10.05
C SER A 79 29.51 -2.70 -10.70
N LEU A 80 29.21 -3.67 -11.57
CA LEU A 80 27.89 -3.85 -12.19
C LEU A 80 26.77 -3.81 -11.14
N SER A 81 26.98 -4.48 -9.99
CA SER A 81 26.01 -4.49 -8.88
C SER A 81 25.82 -3.12 -8.22
N TRP A 82 26.81 -2.23 -8.27
CA TRP A 82 26.70 -0.86 -7.74
C TRP A 82 25.87 0.03 -8.68
N ILE A 83 26.10 -0.08 -9.98
CA ILE A 83 25.36 0.67 -11.01
C ILE A 83 23.89 0.23 -11.02
N THR A 84 23.61 -1.08 -11.02
CA THR A 84 22.23 -1.59 -11.02
C THR A 84 21.44 -1.13 -9.79
N ASN A 85 22.04 -1.14 -8.60
CA ASN A 85 21.36 -0.65 -7.39
C ASN A 85 21.07 0.86 -7.46
N TRP A 86 22.00 1.66 -8.01
CA TRP A 86 21.76 3.09 -8.22
C TRP A 86 20.64 3.35 -9.22
N ILE A 87 20.57 2.59 -10.32
CA ILE A 87 19.47 2.67 -11.28
C ILE A 87 18.13 2.33 -10.62
N CYS A 88 18.07 1.26 -9.82
CA CYS A 88 16.86 0.89 -9.07
C CYS A 88 16.41 1.99 -8.09
N ILE A 89 17.35 2.66 -7.42
CA ILE A 89 17.04 3.79 -6.53
C ILE A 89 16.46 4.95 -7.33
N VAL A 90 17.10 5.35 -8.43
CA VAL A 90 16.63 6.46 -9.28
C VAL A 90 15.25 6.16 -9.86
N LEU A 91 15.04 4.95 -10.41
CA LEU A 91 13.74 4.52 -10.91
C LEU A 91 12.68 4.48 -9.80
N GLY A 92 13.02 3.99 -8.61
CA GLY A 92 12.13 3.98 -7.45
C GLY A 92 11.70 5.38 -7.02
N VAL A 93 12.61 6.35 -7.03
CA VAL A 93 12.31 7.76 -6.72
C VAL A 93 11.42 8.39 -7.80
N ILE A 94 11.70 8.12 -9.08
CA ILE A 94 10.85 8.59 -10.18
C ILE A 94 9.43 8.03 -10.03
N LEU A 95 9.29 6.72 -9.76
CA LEU A 95 8.00 6.09 -9.53
C LEU A 95 7.27 6.70 -8.33
N MET A 96 7.98 6.99 -7.24
CA MET A 96 7.42 7.64 -6.05
C MET A 96 6.86 9.04 -6.33
N ILE A 97 7.39 9.75 -7.33
CA ILE A 97 6.88 11.09 -7.71
C ILE A 97 5.76 10.98 -8.73
N VAL A 98 5.94 10.17 -9.79
CA VAL A 98 5.01 10.08 -10.91
C VAL A 98 3.69 9.41 -10.51
N ALA A 99 3.74 8.37 -9.68
CA ALA A 99 2.54 7.61 -9.31
C ALA A 99 1.54 8.42 -8.46
N PRO A 100 1.97 9.20 -7.44
CA PRO A 100 1.07 10.14 -6.76
C PRO A 100 0.45 11.19 -7.68
N ILE A 101 1.23 11.76 -8.61
CA ILE A 101 0.73 12.75 -9.57
C ILE A 101 -0.35 12.13 -10.48
N GLY A 102 -0.09 10.93 -11.00
CA GLY A 102 -1.06 10.18 -11.82
C GLY A 102 -2.32 9.81 -11.04
N GLY A 103 -2.17 9.33 -9.80
CA GLY A 103 -3.27 9.00 -8.90
C GLY A 103 -4.14 10.22 -8.58
N LEU A 104 -3.52 11.35 -8.21
CA LEU A 104 -4.22 12.60 -7.94
C LEU A 104 -4.96 13.12 -9.18
N ARG A 105 -4.34 13.08 -10.36
CA ARG A 105 -5.02 13.46 -11.61
C ARG A 105 -6.25 12.60 -11.87
N GLN A 106 -6.16 11.29 -11.66
CA GLN A 106 -7.30 10.39 -11.86
C GLN A 106 -8.43 10.69 -10.87
N ILE A 107 -8.09 10.93 -9.60
CA ILE A 107 -9.05 11.31 -8.55
C ILE A 107 -9.76 12.61 -8.95
N ILE A 108 -9.03 13.63 -9.39
CA ILE A 108 -9.61 14.94 -9.79
C ILE A 108 -10.56 14.78 -10.98
N LEU A 109 -10.17 14.03 -12.00
CA LEU A 109 -10.99 13.82 -13.20
C LEU A 109 -12.28 13.07 -12.88
N GLN A 110 -12.20 12.03 -12.06
CA GLN A 110 -13.38 11.26 -11.66
C GLN A 110 -14.25 12.05 -10.68
N ALA A 111 -13.67 12.81 -9.74
CA ALA A 111 -14.41 13.66 -8.82
C ALA A 111 -15.19 14.78 -9.53
N LYS A 112 -14.65 15.31 -10.64
CA LYS A 112 -15.31 16.37 -11.43
C LYS A 112 -16.60 15.91 -12.12
N GLY A 113 -16.69 14.61 -12.45
CA GLY A 113 -17.89 14.02 -13.08
C GLY A 113 -18.80 13.27 -12.11
N TYR A 114 -18.48 13.26 -10.81
CA TYR A 114 -19.20 12.43 -9.84
C TYR A 114 -20.36 13.20 -9.21
N ASN A 115 -21.58 12.84 -9.60
CA ASN A 115 -22.78 13.15 -8.83
C ASN A 115 -23.03 11.99 -7.86
N PHE A 116 -23.02 12.28 -6.56
CA PHE A 116 -23.06 11.28 -5.49
C PHE A 116 -24.31 10.41 -5.53
N PHE A 117 -25.40 10.92 -6.10
CA PHE A 117 -26.66 10.21 -6.38
C PHE A 117 -27.36 10.91 -7.55
N SER A 118 -27.46 10.23 -8.70
CA SER A 118 -28.50 10.47 -9.71
C SER A 118 -28.97 9.14 -10.26
#